data_AF-A0A800ARI5-F1
#
_entry.id   AF-A0A800ARI5-F1
#
_cell.length_a   1.000
_cell.length_b   1.000
_cell.length_c   1.000
_cell.angle_alpha   90.00
_cell.angle_beta   90.00
_cell.angle_gamma   90.00
#
_symmetry.space_group_name_H-M   'P 1'
#
loop_
_entity.id
_entity.type
_entity.pdbx_description
1 polymer ?
#
loop_
_entity_poly.entity_id
_entity_poly.type
_entity_poly.pdbx_seq_one_letter_code
_entity_poly.pdbx_strand_id
1 'polypeptide(L)'
;MKAIKDMWLIQIEITNGFVGHHKKTYFIDLEMIEKAIDSLEGFEGGIGIMGGEPAFHPKFVEICKLLQKKVPPEKRYLWTTGYKWEE
;
A
#
# COMPACT_ATOMS: atom_id res chain seq x y z
N MET A 1 2.39 8.47 -21.93
CA MET A 1 2.40 7.80 -20.61
C MET A 1 3.55 6.79 -20.63
N LYS A 2 4.39 6.70 -19.59
CA LYS A 2 5.45 5.68 -19.54
C LYS A 2 4.82 4.28 -19.38
N ALA A 3 5.54 3.21 -19.72
CA ALA A 3 5.07 1.86 -19.40
C ALA A 3 5.14 1.63 -17.88
N ILE A 4 4.30 0.73 -17.36
CA ILE A 4 4.25 0.41 -15.91
C ILE A 4 5.63 0.00 -15.39
N LYS A 5 6.36 -0.81 -16.15
CA LYS A 5 7.73 -1.25 -15.82
C LYS A 5 8.74 -0.10 -15.71
N ASP A 6 8.45 1.05 -16.32
CA ASP A 6 9.32 2.23 -16.35
C ASP A 6 8.87 3.29 -15.32
N MET A 7 7.88 2.96 -14.48
CA MET A 7 7.46 3.83 -13.38
C MET A 7 8.49 3.83 -12.26
N TRP A 8 8.56 4.95 -11.54
CA TRP A 8 9.45 5.06 -10.39
C TRP A 8 8.84 4.46 -9.12
N LEU A 9 7.51 4.32 -9.07
CA LEU A 9 6.76 3.84 -7.92
C LEU A 9 5.44 3.18 -8.39
N ILE A 10 5.10 2.06 -7.78
CA ILE A 10 3.78 1.44 -7.84
C ILE A 10 3.21 1.43 -6.43
N GLN A 11 1.97 1.90 -6.28
CA GLN A 11 1.27 1.90 -4.99
C GLN A 11 0.06 0.98 -5.02
N ILE A 12 -0.09 0.20 -3.96
CA ILE A 12 -1.20 -0.75 -3.76
C ILE A 12 -2.27 -0.06 -2.93
N GLU A 13 -3.49 0.05 -3.47
CA GLU A 13 -4.64 0.55 -2.73
C GLU A 13 -5.13 -0.50 -1.72
N ILE A 14 -5.04 -0.18 -0.43
CA ILE A 14 -5.43 -1.09 0.65
C ILE A 14 -6.81 -0.78 1.22
N THR A 15 -7.32 0.44 1.03
CA THR A 15 -8.68 0.82 1.45
C THR A 15 -9.17 2.05 0.68
N ASN A 16 -10.48 2.14 0.46
CA ASN A 16 -11.13 3.34 -0.08
C ASN A 16 -11.68 4.29 1.03
N GLY A 17 -11.39 4.01 2.31
CA GLY A 17 -11.90 4.79 3.43
C GLY A 17 -11.42 6.24 3.45
N PHE A 18 -12.30 7.18 3.82
CA PHE A 18 -12.05 8.64 3.89
C PHE A 18 -11.90 9.40 2.57
N VAL A 19 -12.07 8.75 1.42
CA VAL A 19 -12.07 9.41 0.10
C VAL A 19 -13.33 9.05 -0.70
N GLY A 20 -13.77 9.95 -1.60
CA GLY A 20 -14.80 9.64 -2.61
C GLY A 20 -16.25 9.52 -2.12
N HIS A 21 -16.55 9.80 -0.84
CA HIS A 21 -17.88 9.65 -0.23
C HIS A 21 -18.51 8.27 -0.47
N HIS A 22 -17.68 7.22 -0.50
CA HIS A 22 -18.17 5.86 -0.72
C HIS A 22 -19.08 5.43 0.43
N LYS A 23 -20.28 4.93 0.09
CA LYS A 23 -21.25 4.42 1.08
C LYS A 23 -20.72 3.23 1.87
N LYS A 24 -19.83 2.43 1.26
CA LYS A 24 -19.23 1.25 1.86
C LYS A 24 -17.72 1.34 1.78
N THR A 25 -17.09 1.10 2.91
CA THR A 25 -15.64 0.94 3.03
C THR A 25 -15.25 -0.50 2.71
N TYR A 26 -14.19 -0.65 1.92
CA TYR A 26 -13.54 -1.92 1.65
C TYR A 26 -12.12 -1.91 2.18
N PHE A 27 -11.67 -3.09 2.56
CA PHE A 27 -10.32 -3.38 3.05
C PHE A 27 -9.84 -4.59 2.27
N ILE A 28 -8.68 -4.47 1.65
CA ILE A 28 -8.03 -5.60 1.01
C ILE A 28 -7.54 -6.58 2.10
N ASP A 29 -7.53 -7.88 1.83
CA ASP A 29 -6.97 -8.83 2.78
C ASP A 29 -5.44 -8.94 2.64
N LEU A 30 -4.79 -9.50 3.68
CA LEU A 30 -3.33 -9.64 3.72
C LEU A 30 -2.79 -10.57 2.62
N GLU A 31 -3.54 -11.60 2.25
CA GLU A 31 -3.13 -12.57 1.21
C GLU A 31 -3.06 -11.89 -0.15
N MET A 32 -4.02 -11.03 -0.47
CA MET A 32 -4.04 -10.27 -1.71
C MET A 32 -2.95 -9.20 -1.75
N ILE A 33 -2.65 -8.54 -0.62
CA ILE A 33 -1.50 -7.62 -0.56
C ILE A 33 -0.20 -8.39 -0.80
N GLU A 34 -0.03 -9.56 -0.18
CA GLU A 34 1.14 -10.41 -0.38
C GLU A 34 1.31 -10.80 -1.86
N LYS A 35 0.23 -11.28 -2.49
CA LYS A 35 0.22 -11.58 -3.94
C LYS A 35 0.54 -10.36 -4.79
N ALA A 36 0.03 -9.18 -4.43
CA ALA A 36 0.30 -7.95 -5.16
C ALA A 36 1.78 -7.56 -5.08
N ILE A 37 2.40 -7.65 -3.90
CA ILE A 37 3.84 -7.41 -3.73
C ILE A 37 4.65 -8.45 -4.52
N ASP A 38 4.29 -9.74 -4.43
CA ASP A 38 5.01 -10.82 -5.12
C ASP A 38 4.90 -10.69 -6.63
N SER A 39 3.79 -10.16 -7.16
CA SER A 39 3.64 -9.89 -8.59
C SER A 39 4.58 -8.80 -9.14
N LEU A 40 5.23 -8.04 -8.26
CA LEU A 40 6.20 -7.00 -8.60
C LEU A 40 7.65 -7.48 -8.49
N GLU A 41 7.88 -8.80 -8.44
CA GLU A 41 9.23 -9.36 -8.49
C GLU A 41 10.00 -8.85 -9.73
N GLY A 42 11.20 -8.33 -9.52
CA GLY A 42 12.03 -7.72 -10.56
C GLY A 42 11.66 -6.28 -10.94
N PHE A 43 10.65 -5.66 -10.30
CA PHE A 43 10.40 -4.24 -10.49
C PHE A 43 11.49 -3.39 -9.80
N GLU A 44 12.13 -2.52 -10.58
CA GLU A 44 13.25 -1.73 -10.07
C GLU A 44 12.82 -0.51 -9.25
N GLY A 45 11.59 -0.03 -9.44
CA GLY A 45 11.06 1.13 -8.72
C GLY A 45 10.65 0.84 -7.27
N GLY A 46 10.06 1.85 -6.64
CA GLY A 46 9.48 1.74 -5.31
C GLY A 46 8.18 0.95 -5.29
N ILE A 47 7.92 0.26 -4.19
CA ILE A 47 6.65 -0.41 -3.90
C ILE A 47 6.08 0.21 -2.63
N GLY A 48 4.85 0.69 -2.70
CA GLY A 48 4.20 1.32 -1.57
C GLY A 48 2.75 0.91 -1.38
N ILE A 49 2.20 1.39 -0.28
CA ILE A 49 0.77 1.29 0.02
C ILE A 49 0.15 2.68 0.07
N MET A 50 -1.08 2.75 -0.43
CA MET A 50 -1.93 3.92 -0.40
C MET A 50 -3.37 3.50 -0.13
N GLY A 51 -4.27 4.46 -0.07
CA GLY A 51 -5.70 4.26 0.06
C GLY A 51 -6.39 5.60 -0.03
N GLY A 52 -7.62 5.68 0.47
CA GLY A 52 -8.05 6.95 1.02
C GLY A 52 -7.14 7.31 2.21
N GLU A 53 -7.22 6.56 3.31
CA GLU A 53 -6.23 6.62 4.39
C GLU A 53 -5.75 5.21 4.76
N PRO A 54 -4.51 4.82 4.44
CA PRO A 54 -4.02 3.48 4.72
C PRO A 54 -3.93 3.16 6.23
N ALA A 55 -3.63 4.13 7.09
CA ALA A 55 -3.54 3.92 8.54
C ALA A 55 -4.91 3.62 9.19
N PHE A 56 -6.02 3.86 8.49
CA PHE A 56 -7.35 3.46 8.90
C PHE A 56 -7.61 1.95 8.73
N HIS A 57 -6.79 1.24 7.95
CA HIS A 57 -6.95 -0.20 7.74
C HIS A 57 -6.82 -0.97 9.07
N PRO A 58 -7.76 -1.87 9.45
CA PRO A 58 -7.70 -2.63 10.71
C PRO A 58 -6.48 -3.55 10.88
N LYS A 59 -5.64 -3.65 9.85
CA LYS A 59 -4.46 -4.52 9.75
C LYS A 59 -3.22 -3.74 9.31
N PHE A 60 -3.23 -2.42 9.46
CA PHE A 60 -2.17 -1.55 8.96
C PHE A 60 -0.78 -1.98 9.45
N VAL A 61 -0.65 -2.32 10.73
CA VAL A 61 0.62 -2.79 11.32
C VAL A 61 1.10 -4.09 10.66
N GLU A 62 0.21 -5.05 10.46
CA GLU A 62 0.54 -6.31 9.76
C GLU A 62 0.93 -6.07 8.29
N ILE A 63 0.29 -5.12 7.62
CA ILE A 63 0.64 -4.71 6.25
C ILE A 63 2.03 -4.08 6.21
N CYS A 64 2.35 -3.18 7.15
CA CYS A 64 3.70 -2.61 7.25
C CYS A 64 4.76 -3.69 7.49
N LYS A 65 4.48 -4.69 8.34
CA LYS A 65 5.38 -5.85 8.56
C LYS A 65 5.56 -6.67 7.27
N LEU A 66 4.51 -6.84 6.48
CA LEU A 66 4.58 -7.55 5.20
C LEU A 66 5.47 -6.81 4.18
N LEU A 67 5.29 -5.49 4.05
CA LEU A 67 6.19 -4.64 3.25
C LEU A 67 7.63 -4.73 3.74
N GLN A 68 7.84 -4.69 5.06
CA GLN A 68 9.19 -4.80 5.65
C GLN A 68 9.85 -6.16 5.37
N LYS A 69 9.06 -7.23 5.31
CA LYS A 69 9.55 -8.58 5.02
C LYS A 69 9.94 -8.75 3.54
N LYS A 70 9.21 -8.13 2.61
CA LYS A 70 9.32 -8.42 1.17
C LYS A 70 9.99 -7.35 0.33
N VAL A 71 9.89 -6.08 0.71
CA VAL A 71 10.41 -4.96 -0.06
C VAL A 71 11.68 -4.45 0.61
N PRO A 72 12.77 -4.12 -0.09
CA PRO A 72 13.95 -3.48 0.51
C PRO A 72 13.64 -2.12 1.16
N PRO A 73 14.30 -1.72 2.26
CA PRO A 73 13.99 -0.49 3.00
C PRO A 73 13.92 0.78 2.13
N GLU A 74 14.84 0.92 1.19
CA GLU A 74 14.97 2.05 0.27
C GLU A 74 13.91 2.10 -0.83
N LYS A 75 13.16 1.00 -1.02
CA LYS A 75 12.08 0.87 -2.00
C LYS A 75 10.69 0.87 -1.35
N ARG A 76 10.56 1.05 -0.03
CA ARG A 76 9.26 1.07 0.68
C ARG A 76 8.67 2.47 0.69
N TYR A 77 7.42 2.59 0.25
CA TYR A 77 6.71 3.87 0.27
C TYR A 77 5.37 3.77 1.00
N LEU A 78 4.98 4.86 1.65
CA LEU A 78 3.70 5.02 2.32
C LEU A 78 3.12 6.38 1.94
N TRP A 79 1.88 6.41 1.47
CA TRP A 79 1.14 7.65 1.26
C TRP A 79 -0.02 7.71 2.24
N THR A 80 0.12 8.57 3.26
CA THR A 80 -0.83 8.70 4.37
C THR A 80 -1.02 10.18 4.73
N THR A 81 -2.17 10.51 5.32
CA THR A 81 -2.41 11.81 5.97
C THR A 81 -1.98 11.83 7.44
N GLY A 82 -1.51 10.70 7.98
CA GLY A 82 -1.07 10.58 9.36
C GLY A 82 -2.20 10.30 10.35
N TYR A 83 -3.27 9.64 9.93
CA TYR A 83 -4.37 9.28 10.82
C TYR A 83 -3.86 8.45 12.01
N LYS A 84 -4.10 8.95 13.23
CA LYS A 84 -3.65 8.34 14.50
C LYS A 84 -2.13 8.12 14.60
N TRP A 85 -1.34 9.06 14.10
CA TRP A 85 0.13 8.94 14.11
C TRP A 85 0.76 8.76 15.49
N GLU A 86 0.13 9.34 16.53
CA GLU A 86 0.64 9.37 17.91
C GLU A 86 -0.02 8.34 18.85
N GLU A 87 -1.03 7.59 18.38
CA GLU A 87 -1.67 6.51 19.15
C GLU A 87 -0.90 5.18 19.00
#